data_AF-A0A090QRR9-F1
#
_entry.id   AF-A0A090QRR9-F1
#
_cell.length_a   1.000
_cell.length_b   1.000
_cell.length_c   1.000
_cell.angle_alpha   90.00
_cell.angle_beta   90.00
_cell.angle_gamma   90.00
#
_symmetry.space_group_name_H-M   'P 1'
#
loop_
_entity.id
_entity.type
_entity.pdbx_description
1 polymer ?
#
loop_
_entity_poly.entity_id
_entity_poly.type
_entity_poly.pdbx_seq_one_letter_code
_entity_poly.pdbx_strand_id
1 'polypeptide(L)'
;MLNEKVEKNGFVIGYDRRFLSDKAARWFAEVMAANGVPVSFVNKYVPTPVVMFKAKEMDADYSACITASHNPADYNGIKVFIKGGRDADEVITQKIEAQIANLTAADVKLCDYEEAIHDGVITEINR
;
A
#
# COMPACT_ATOMS: atom_id res chain seq x y z
N MET A 1 9.78 -5.71 -1.94
CA MET A 1 10.60 -4.56 -1.52
C MET A 1 11.89 -4.97 -0.80
N LEU A 2 11.85 -5.54 0.41
CA LEU A 2 13.08 -5.88 1.16
C LEU A 2 14.04 -6.80 0.40
N ASN A 3 13.53 -7.89 -0.20
CA ASN A 3 14.34 -8.80 -1.03
C ASN A 3 14.93 -8.13 -2.27
N GLU A 4 14.31 -7.06 -2.75
CA GLU A 4 14.73 -6.29 -3.92
C GLU A 4 15.58 -5.07 -3.54
N LYS A 5 15.75 -4.78 -2.24
CA LYS A 5 16.49 -3.65 -1.69
C LYS A 5 15.98 -2.27 -2.15
N VAL A 6 14.65 -2.15 -2.28
CA VAL A 6 13.96 -0.92 -2.71
C VAL A 6 13.08 -0.30 -1.61
N GLU A 7 13.16 -0.81 -0.38
CA GLU A 7 12.34 -0.34 0.75
C GLU A 7 12.52 1.14 1.06
N LYS A 8 13.68 1.73 0.74
CA LYS A 8 13.95 3.15 0.97
C LYS A 8 13.33 4.08 -0.06
N ASN A 9 12.83 3.54 -1.18
CA ASN A 9 12.14 4.32 -2.21
C ASN A 9 10.67 4.60 -1.84
N GLY A 10 10.23 4.08 -0.69
CA GLY A 10 8.91 4.32 -0.12
C GLY A 10 7.78 3.61 -0.86
N PHE A 11 6.56 3.77 -0.32
CA PHE A 11 5.36 3.15 -0.84
C PHE A 11 4.18 4.12 -0.76
N VAL A 12 3.41 4.24 -1.85
CA VAL A 12 2.20 5.09 -1.87
C VAL A 12 0.96 4.23 -1.67
N ILE A 13 0.13 4.56 -0.68
CA ILE A 13 -1.13 3.86 -0.39
C ILE A 13 -2.29 4.82 -0.55
N GLY A 14 -3.33 4.40 -1.27
CA GLY A 14 -4.63 5.08 -1.30
C GLY A 14 -5.78 4.08 -1.23
N TYR A 15 -7.01 4.59 -1.27
CA TYR A 15 -8.21 3.77 -1.12
C TYR A 15 -9.44 4.42 -1.74
N ASP A 16 -10.46 3.62 -2.04
CA ASP A 16 -11.76 4.09 -2.53
C ASP A 16 -12.82 4.20 -1.41
N ARG A 17 -14.08 4.45 -1.76
CA ARG A 17 -15.17 4.67 -0.79
C ARG A 17 -15.84 3.40 -0.27
N ARG A 18 -15.30 2.20 -0.55
CA ARG A 18 -15.90 0.95 -0.10
C ARG A 18 -15.79 0.79 1.42
N PHE A 19 -16.67 -0.03 1.96
CA PHE A 19 -16.66 -0.34 3.38
C PHE A 19 -15.29 -0.89 3.81
N LEU A 20 -14.75 -0.34 4.89
CA LEU A 20 -13.43 -0.67 5.47
C LEU A 20 -12.21 -0.36 4.60
N SER A 21 -12.35 0.26 3.43
CA SER A 21 -11.20 0.59 2.59
C SER A 21 -10.21 1.53 3.28
N ASP A 22 -10.72 2.49 4.04
CA ASP A 22 -9.94 3.42 4.88
C ASP A 22 -9.15 2.69 5.97
N LYS A 23 -9.82 1.78 6.70
CA LYS A 23 -9.18 1.01 7.78
C LYS A 23 -8.16 0.02 7.25
N ALA A 24 -8.50 -0.71 6.18
CA ALA A 24 -7.59 -1.66 5.54
C ALA A 24 -6.35 -0.95 4.96
N ALA A 25 -6.51 0.26 4.42
CA ALA A 25 -5.38 1.06 3.97
C ALA A 25 -4.46 1.48 5.14
N ARG A 26 -5.04 1.86 6.29
CA ARG A 26 -4.27 2.19 7.50
C ARG A 26 -3.51 0.97 8.03
N TRP A 27 -4.16 -0.19 8.15
CA TRP A 27 -3.49 -1.43 8.55
C TRP A 27 -2.34 -1.80 7.61
N PHE A 28 -2.54 -1.60 6.31
CA PHE A 28 -1.46 -1.81 5.35
C PHE A 28 -0.29 -0.85 5.59
N ALA A 29 -0.58 0.44 5.85
CA ALA A 29 0.46 1.42 6.17
C ALA A 29 1.22 1.07 7.47
N GLU A 30 0.54 0.62 8.52
CA GLU A 30 1.13 0.18 9.78
C GLU A 30 2.11 -0.99 9.58
N VAL A 31 1.72 -2.01 8.80
CA VAL A 31 2.58 -3.16 8.51
C VAL A 31 3.82 -2.73 7.71
N MET A 32 3.64 -1.83 6.73
CA MET A 32 4.75 -1.32 5.92
C MET A 32 5.73 -0.50 6.76
N ALA A 33 5.22 0.40 7.59
CA ALA A 33 6.00 1.22 8.50
C ALA A 33 6.76 0.37 9.53
N ALA A 34 6.11 -0.64 10.12
CA ALA A 34 6.74 -1.58 11.06
C ALA A 34 7.87 -2.41 10.43
N ASN A 35 7.90 -2.52 9.10
CA ASN A 35 8.98 -3.14 8.33
C ASN A 35 10.01 -2.13 7.81
N GLY A 36 9.97 -0.88 8.25
CA GLY A 36 10.94 0.16 7.91
C GLY A 36 10.79 0.73 6.49
N VAL A 37 9.61 0.57 5.88
CA VAL A 37 9.26 1.15 4.58
C VAL A 37 8.57 2.50 4.82
N PRO A 38 9.11 3.63 4.32
CA PRO A 38 8.42 4.92 4.38
C PRO A 38 7.12 4.86 3.58
N VAL A 39 6.02 5.33 4.16
CA VAL A 39 4.70 5.28 3.53
C VAL A 39 4.20 6.69 3.26
N SER A 40 3.76 6.93 2.04
CA SER A 40 2.98 8.09 1.65
C SER A 40 1.52 7.71 1.55
N PHE A 41 0.74 8.09 2.55
CA PHE A 41 -0.65 7.68 2.72
C PHE A 41 -1.60 8.76 2.22
N VAL A 42 -2.37 8.49 1.16
CA VAL A 42 -3.38 9.42 0.65
C VAL A 42 -4.60 9.37 1.58
N ASN A 43 -4.70 10.31 2.54
CA ASN A 43 -5.72 10.31 3.60
C ASN A 43 -7.08 10.86 3.12
N LYS A 44 -7.48 10.51 1.89
CA LYS A 44 -8.79 10.77 1.29
C LYS A 44 -9.09 9.68 0.28
N TYR A 45 -10.38 9.42 0.06
CA TYR A 45 -10.80 8.53 -1.02
C TYR A 45 -10.38 9.11 -2.38
N VAL A 46 -9.70 8.30 -3.20
CA VAL A 46 -9.19 8.74 -4.50
C VAL A 46 -9.37 7.65 -5.57
N PRO A 47 -9.55 8.04 -6.85
CA PRO A 47 -9.43 7.10 -7.96
C PRO A 47 -8.01 6.50 -8.03
N THR A 48 -7.92 5.24 -8.46
CA THR A 48 -6.65 4.54 -8.66
C THR A 48 -5.59 5.35 -9.44
N PRO A 49 -5.92 6.09 -10.52
CA PRO A 49 -4.93 6.88 -11.25
C PRO A 49 -4.22 7.96 -10.40
N VAL A 50 -4.84 8.47 -9.33
CA VAL A 50 -4.21 9.45 -8.43
C VAL A 50 -3.07 8.80 -7.65
N VAL A 51 -3.29 7.58 -7.15
CA VAL A 51 -2.26 6.79 -6.45
C VAL A 51 -1.09 6.49 -7.40
N MET A 52 -1.39 6.03 -8.62
CA MET A 52 -0.37 5.73 -9.63
C MET A 52 0.42 6.97 -10.04
N PHE A 53 -0.26 8.10 -10.21
CA PHE A 53 0.38 9.38 -10.52
C PHE A 53 1.32 9.81 -9.39
N LYS A 54 0.88 9.73 -8.12
CA LYS A 54 1.72 10.09 -6.98
C LYS A 54 2.90 9.16 -6.81
N ALA A 55 2.72 7.85 -6.97
CA ALA A 55 3.82 6.89 -6.95
C ALA A 55 4.88 7.21 -8.02
N LYS A 56 4.44 7.57 -9.24
CA LYS A 56 5.34 8.00 -10.32
C LYS A 56 6.06 9.32 -10.00
N GLU A 57 5.35 10.30 -9.44
CA GLU A 57 5.93 11.60 -9.04
C GLU A 57 7.02 11.43 -7.97
N MET A 58 6.83 10.47 -7.06
CA MET A 58 7.74 10.18 -5.94
C MET A 58 8.81 9.14 -6.28
N ASP A 59 8.86 8.65 -7.52
CA ASP A 59 9.73 7.55 -7.98
C ASP A 59 9.63 6.27 -7.14
N ALA A 60 8.47 6.01 -6.53
CA ALA A 60 8.24 4.81 -5.75
C ALA A 60 8.19 3.57 -6.65
N ASP A 61 8.87 2.48 -6.23
CA ASP A 61 8.85 1.22 -6.98
C ASP A 61 7.50 0.52 -6.92
N TYR A 62 6.76 0.73 -5.83
CA TYR A 62 5.47 0.12 -5.60
C TYR A 62 4.47 1.10 -5.00
N SER A 63 3.21 0.86 -5.31
CA SER A 63 2.08 1.53 -4.66
C SER A 63 0.87 0.61 -4.64
N ALA A 64 -0.15 0.95 -3.86
CA ALA A 64 -1.38 0.18 -3.84
C ALA A 64 -2.62 1.03 -3.61
N CYS A 65 -3.74 0.56 -4.13
CA CYS A 65 -5.05 1.11 -3.88
C CYS A 65 -5.95 0.02 -3.28
N ILE A 66 -6.58 0.32 -2.15
CA ILE A 66 -7.62 -0.53 -1.56
C ILE A 66 -8.92 -0.27 -2.31
N THR A 67 -9.30 -1.21 -3.17
CA THR A 67 -10.47 -1.13 -4.05
C THR A 67 -10.78 -2.49 -4.66
N ALA A 68 -12.07 -2.77 -4.86
CA ALA A 68 -12.54 -3.86 -5.74
C ALA A 68 -13.06 -3.34 -7.09
N SER A 69 -12.70 -2.12 -7.49
CA SER A 69 -13.04 -1.51 -8.78
C SER A 69 -14.55 -1.47 -9.05
N HIS A 70 -15.05 -2.33 -9.95
CA HIS A 70 -16.45 -2.41 -10.36
C HIS A 70 -17.20 -3.59 -9.72
N ASN A 71 -16.55 -4.37 -8.85
CA ASN A 71 -17.21 -5.46 -8.13
C ASN A 71 -18.32 -4.91 -7.21
N PRO A 72 -19.29 -5.75 -6.80
CA PRO A 72 -20.34 -5.34 -5.88
C PRO A 72 -19.79 -4.66 -4.61
N ALA A 73 -20.59 -3.81 -3.96
CA ALA A 73 -20.14 -2.96 -2.85
C ALA A 73 -19.59 -3.74 -1.64
N ASP A 74 -20.06 -4.98 -1.45
CA ASP A 74 -19.64 -5.86 -0.35
C ASP A 74 -18.24 -6.46 -0.58
N TYR A 75 -17.68 -6.32 -1.78
CA TYR A 75 -16.31 -6.72 -2.08
C TYR A 75 -15.33 -5.58 -1.78
N ASN A 76 -14.20 -5.95 -1.22
CA ASN A 76 -13.00 -5.12 -1.13
C ASN A 76 -11.79 -5.89 -1.69
N GLY A 77 -10.67 -5.21 -1.89
CA GLY A 77 -9.47 -5.81 -2.46
C GLY A 77 -8.27 -4.89 -2.43
N ILE A 78 -7.11 -5.46 -2.73
CA ILE A 78 -5.84 -4.73 -2.82
C ILE A 78 -5.39 -4.81 -4.28
N LYS A 79 -5.16 -3.65 -4.90
CA LYS A 79 -4.48 -3.57 -6.19
C LYS A 79 -3.08 -3.04 -5.98
N VAL A 80 -2.07 -3.77 -6.45
CA VAL A 80 -0.66 -3.37 -6.39
C VAL A 80 -0.22 -2.84 -7.75
N PHE A 81 0.54 -1.76 -7.74
CA PHE A 81 1.13 -1.12 -8.91
C PHE A 81 2.64 -1.11 -8.77
N ILE A 82 3.32 -1.13 -9.92
CA ILE A 82 4.77 -1.11 -10.04
C ILE A 82 5.27 0.23 -10.59
N LYS A 83 6.60 0.39 -10.56
CA LYS A 83 7.31 1.57 -11.04
C LYS A 83 6.80 2.07 -12.39
N GLY A 84 6.61 3.39 -12.45
CA GLY A 84 6.02 4.09 -13.58
C GLY A 84 4.49 4.18 -13.56
N GLY A 85 3.84 3.69 -12.49
CA GLY A 85 2.39 3.74 -12.33
C GLY A 85 1.69 2.78 -13.28
N ARG A 86 2.04 1.49 -13.21
CA ARG A 86 1.44 0.41 -14.01
C ARG A 86 0.91 -0.67 -13.08
N ASP A 87 -0.08 -1.43 -13.50
CA ASP A 87 -0.51 -2.63 -12.75
C ASP A 87 0.66 -3.59 -12.57
N ALA A 88 0.74 -4.22 -11.39
CA ALA A 88 1.61 -5.36 -11.19
C ALA A 88 1.20 -6.48 -12.14
N ASP A 89 2.17 -7.01 -12.89
CA ASP A 89 1.93 -8.15 -13.77
C ASP A 89 1.82 -9.45 -12.98
N GLU A 90 1.46 -10.52 -13.69
CA GLU A 90 1.29 -11.84 -13.10
C GLU A 90 2.57 -12.35 -12.40
N VAL A 91 3.75 -12.00 -12.92
CA VAL A 91 5.03 -12.42 -12.33
C VAL A 91 5.19 -11.79 -10.94
N ILE A 92 4.83 -10.51 -10.80
CA ILE A 92 4.89 -9.82 -9.51
C ILE A 92 3.79 -10.35 -8.57
N THR A 93 2.56 -10.53 -9.03
CA THR A 93 1.48 -11.01 -8.16
C THR A 93 1.73 -12.43 -7.66
N GLN A 94 2.22 -13.34 -8.50
CA GLN A 94 2.60 -14.70 -8.08
C GLN A 94 3.72 -14.70 -7.03
N LYS A 95 4.70 -13.79 -7.14
CA LYS A 95 5.75 -13.65 -6.11
C LYS A 95 5.21 -13.18 -4.76
N ILE A 96 4.19 -12.32 -4.77
CA ILE A 96 3.51 -11.87 -3.54
C ILE A 96 2.73 -13.05 -2.94
N GLU A 97 1.94 -13.76 -3.74
CA GLU A 97 1.15 -14.92 -3.30
C GLU A 97 2.03 -16.04 -2.72
N ALA A 98 3.15 -16.34 -3.37
CA ALA A 98 4.12 -17.32 -2.88
C ALA A 98 4.72 -16.93 -1.52
N GLN A 99 4.94 -15.64 -1.27
CA GLN A 99 5.40 -15.17 0.05
C GLN A 99 4.29 -15.29 1.10
N ILE A 100 3.05 -14.92 0.76
CA ILE A 100 1.89 -15.03 1.66
C ILE A 100 1.71 -16.48 2.14
N ALA A 101 1.86 -17.47 1.25
CA ALA A 101 1.71 -18.89 1.58
C ALA A 101 2.68 -19.40 2.67
N ASN A 102 3.77 -18.66 2.93
CA ASN A 102 4.79 -19.03 3.91
C ASN A 102 4.72 -18.18 5.19
N LEU A 103 3.78 -17.23 5.30
CA LEU A 103 3.65 -16.35 6.46
C LEU A 103 2.61 -16.88 7.45
N THR A 104 2.89 -16.66 8.73
CA THR A 104 1.94 -16.84 9.82
C THR A 104 1.60 -15.49 10.46
N ALA A 105 0.57 -15.47 11.31
CA ALA A 105 0.22 -14.26 12.06
C ALA A 105 1.36 -13.74 12.96
N ALA A 106 2.25 -14.62 13.42
CA ALA A 106 3.40 -14.24 14.25
C ALA A 106 4.48 -13.47 13.46
N ASP A 107 4.50 -13.59 12.13
CA ASP A 107 5.46 -12.91 11.26
C ASP A 107 5.04 -11.48 10.91
N VAL A 108 3.76 -11.14 11.13
CA VAL A 108 3.20 -9.82 10.81
C VAL A 108 3.60 -8.82 11.89
N LYS A 109 4.45 -7.87 11.50
CA LYS A 109 4.81 -6.73 12.35
C LYS A 109 3.78 -5.63 12.21
N LEU A 110 3.42 -5.03 13.34
CA LEU A 110 2.50 -3.90 13.44
C LEU A 110 3.17 -2.80 14.26
N CYS A 111 2.82 -1.55 13.93
CA CYS A 111 3.12 -0.38 14.73
C CYS A 111 1.84 0.45 14.86
N ASP A 112 1.81 1.36 15.84
CA ASP A 112 0.70 2.30 15.95
C ASP A 112 0.77 3.34 14.81
N TYR A 113 -0.36 3.61 14.17
CA TYR A 113 -0.43 4.52 13.03
C TYR A 113 -0.04 5.96 13.38
N GLU A 114 -0.49 6.45 14.54
CA GLU A 114 -0.25 7.83 14.95
C GLU A 114 1.21 8.01 15.41
N GLU A 115 1.78 7.01 16.08
CA GLU A 115 3.22 6.97 16.39
C GLU A 115 4.05 6.94 15.10
N ALA A 116 3.67 6.13 14.12
CA ALA A 116 4.38 6.05 12.84
C ALA A 116 4.28 7.35 12.01
N ILE A 117 3.20 8.12 12.16
CA ILE A 117 3.10 9.49 11.63
C ILE A 117 4.04 10.44 12.38
N HIS A 118 4.00 10.41 13.71
CA HIS A 118 4.84 11.25 14.56
C HIS A 118 6.33 11.05 14.25
N ASP A 119 6.74 9.80 14.03
CA ASP A 119 8.12 9.43 13.71
C ASP A 119 8.50 9.68 12.25
N GLY A 120 7.55 10.16 11.42
CA GLY A 120 7.75 10.50 10.03
C GLY A 120 7.92 9.29 9.10
N VAL A 121 7.63 8.08 9.58
CA VAL A 121 7.64 6.86 8.77
C VAL A 121 6.42 6.83 7.85
N ILE A 122 5.26 7.26 8.36
CA ILE A 122 4.05 7.50 7.57
C ILE A 122 3.89 9.01 7.38
N THR A 123 3.67 9.44 6.14
CA THR A 123 3.33 10.83 5.81
C THR A 123 1.96 10.86 5.13
N GLU A 124 1.02 11.61 5.71
CA GLU A 124 -0.29 11.79 5.10
C GLU A 124 -0.27 12.83 3.97
N ILE A 125 -0.80 12.47 2.81
CA ILE A 125 -1.04 13.35 1.67
C ILE A 125 -2.51 13.75 1.69
N ASN A 126 -2.75 15.03 1.98
CA ASN A 126 -4.09 15.60 2.18
C ASN A 126 -4.58 16.50 1.02
N ARG A 127 -3.75 16.70 -0.02
CA ARG A 127 -3.99 17.60 -1.17
C ARG A 127 -3.62 16.94 -2.49
#